data_AF-A0A447RSA4-F1
#
_entry.id   AF-A0A447RSA4-F1
#
_cell.length_a   1.000
_cell.length_b   1.000
_cell.length_c   1.000
_cell.angle_alpha   90.00
_cell.angle_beta   90.00
_cell.angle_gamma   90.00
#
_symmetry.space_group_name_H-M   'P 1'
#
loop_
_entity.id
_entity.type
_entity.pdbx_description
1 polymer ?
#
loop_
_entity_poly.entity_id
_entity_poly.type
_entity_poly.pdbx_seq_one_letter_code
_entity_poly.pdbx_strand_id
1 'polypeptide(L)'
;MRRGRYIEFCKGTFPNELSLGTLKVVVDCAHGATYHIAPNVFRELGAQVIAMGCEPDGLNINEEVGATDVRALQARVLAEKADLGIAYDGDGDRVIMVDHEGNKVDGDQILYIIAREGLRQGQLRGGAVGTLMSNMGLELALKQLGIPFARAKVGDRYVLEMLQEKGWRIGAENSGHVILLDKTTTGDGIVASLQVVAAMVRKPHEPA
;
A
#
# COMPACT_ATOMS: atom_id res chain seq x y z
N MET A 1 4.64 -20.14 -7.13
CA MET A 1 3.42 -19.72 -7.87
C MET A 1 3.86 -19.31 -9.29
N ARG A 2 3.18 -19.67 -10.38
CA ARG A 2 3.56 -19.18 -11.73
C ARG A 2 3.26 -17.67 -11.80
N ARG A 3 4.12 -16.83 -12.40
CA ARG A 3 4.01 -15.35 -12.40
C ARG A 3 2.60 -14.82 -12.70
N GLY A 4 1.96 -15.31 -13.76
CA GLY A 4 0.58 -14.93 -14.10
C GLY A 4 -0.47 -15.27 -13.01
N ARG A 5 -0.24 -16.33 -12.21
CA ARG A 5 -1.13 -16.64 -11.08
C ARG A 5 -1.04 -15.62 -9.94
N TYR A 6 0.12 -14.97 -9.75
CA TYR A 6 0.25 -13.94 -8.72
C TYR A 6 -0.37 -12.61 -9.16
N ILE A 7 -0.22 -12.22 -10.44
CA ILE A 7 -0.92 -11.05 -11.01
C ILE A 7 -2.45 -11.21 -10.83
N GLU A 8 -2.99 -12.37 -11.20
CA GLU A 8 -4.42 -12.67 -11.00
C GLU A 8 -4.82 -12.69 -9.53
N PHE A 9 -3.95 -13.17 -8.64
CA PHE A 9 -4.19 -13.10 -7.20
C PHE A 9 -4.27 -11.65 -6.71
N CYS A 10 -3.29 -10.79 -7.05
CA CYS A 10 -3.29 -9.38 -6.67
C CYS A 10 -4.56 -8.68 -7.17
N LYS A 11 -4.92 -8.88 -8.45
CA LYS A 11 -6.17 -8.36 -9.03
C LYS A 11 -7.40 -8.88 -8.28
N GLY A 12 -7.42 -10.14 -7.88
CA GLY A 12 -8.49 -10.72 -7.07
C GLY A 12 -8.64 -10.12 -5.67
N THR A 13 -7.63 -9.40 -5.17
CA THR A 13 -7.74 -8.61 -3.92
C THR A 13 -8.36 -7.23 -4.13
N PHE A 14 -8.49 -6.80 -5.38
CA PHE A 14 -9.13 -5.55 -5.76
C PHE A 14 -10.63 -5.79 -6.06
N PRO A 15 -11.55 -4.94 -5.57
CA PRO A 15 -12.98 -5.15 -5.79
C PRO A 15 -13.39 -5.09 -7.27
N ASN A 16 -14.09 -6.13 -7.75
CA ASN A 16 -14.41 -6.31 -9.17
C ASN A 16 -15.31 -5.21 -9.75
N GLU A 17 -16.09 -4.52 -8.92
CA GLU A 17 -16.97 -3.44 -9.33
C GLU A 17 -16.24 -2.10 -9.55
N LEU A 18 -14.97 -2.01 -9.15
CA LEU A 18 -14.14 -0.82 -9.30
C LEU A 18 -13.24 -0.91 -10.54
N SER A 19 -12.83 0.25 -11.05
CA SER A 19 -11.85 0.36 -12.11
C SER A 19 -10.89 1.50 -11.81
N LEU A 20 -9.64 1.35 -12.25
CA LEU A 20 -8.62 2.38 -12.18
C LEU A 20 -8.54 3.22 -13.46
N GLY A 21 -9.52 3.08 -14.36
CA GLY A 21 -9.56 3.73 -15.69
C GLY A 21 -9.42 5.25 -15.71
N THR A 22 -9.66 5.92 -14.58
CA THR A 22 -9.54 7.37 -14.44
C THR A 22 -8.22 7.82 -13.84
N LEU A 23 -7.34 6.89 -13.42
CA LEU A 23 -6.12 7.21 -12.70
C LEU A 23 -4.89 7.12 -13.61
N LYS A 24 -4.04 8.13 -13.52
CA LYS A 24 -2.67 8.14 -13.99
C LYS A 24 -1.74 7.89 -12.80
N VAL A 25 -0.99 6.79 -12.85
CA VAL A 25 -0.16 6.31 -11.74
C VAL A 25 1.30 6.18 -12.18
N VAL A 26 2.22 6.69 -11.37
CA VAL A 26 3.65 6.39 -11.51
C VAL A 26 3.99 5.21 -10.60
N VAL A 27 4.61 4.16 -11.16
CA VAL A 27 4.98 2.96 -10.41
C VAL A 27 6.50 2.80 -10.44
N ASP A 28 7.12 2.90 -9.28
CA ASP A 28 8.54 2.65 -9.06
C ASP A 28 8.74 1.27 -8.43
N CYS A 29 9.40 0.38 -9.18
CA CYS A 29 9.65 -0.99 -8.77
C CYS A 29 11.06 -1.23 -8.21
N ALA A 30 11.84 -0.17 -7.97
CA ALA A 30 13.16 -0.22 -7.35
C ALA A 30 14.20 -1.11 -8.06
N HIS A 31 14.00 -1.41 -9.34
CA HIS A 31 14.72 -2.46 -10.08
C HIS A 31 14.68 -3.82 -9.35
N GLY A 32 13.64 -4.05 -8.55
CA GLY A 32 13.45 -5.21 -7.70
C GLY A 32 12.48 -6.24 -8.30
N ALA A 33 12.01 -7.16 -7.46
CA ALA A 33 11.14 -8.28 -7.84
C ALA A 33 9.82 -7.84 -8.49
N THR A 34 9.34 -6.64 -8.19
CA THR A 34 8.04 -6.13 -8.64
C THR A 34 8.04 -5.57 -10.07
N TYR A 35 9.21 -5.41 -10.72
CA TYR A 35 9.37 -4.69 -12.00
C TYR A 35 8.44 -5.12 -13.14
N HIS A 36 8.10 -6.41 -13.19
CA HIS A 36 7.27 -7.00 -14.24
C HIS A 36 5.88 -7.41 -13.75
N ILE A 37 5.58 -7.16 -12.47
CA ILE A 37 4.33 -7.56 -11.82
C ILE A 37 3.49 -6.31 -11.56
N ALA A 38 4.00 -5.38 -10.75
CA ALA A 38 3.21 -4.24 -10.28
C ALA A 38 2.68 -3.37 -11.44
N PRO A 39 3.49 -2.97 -12.44
CA PRO A 39 2.98 -2.17 -13.55
C PRO A 39 1.87 -2.89 -14.34
N ASN A 40 1.96 -4.21 -14.48
CA ASN A 40 0.95 -5.00 -15.20
C ASN A 40 -0.36 -5.12 -14.41
N VAL A 41 -0.28 -5.32 -13.09
CA VAL A 41 -1.46 -5.33 -12.21
C VAL A 41 -2.27 -4.04 -12.38
N PHE A 42 -1.63 -2.87 -12.31
CA PHE A 42 -2.33 -1.59 -12.45
C PHE A 42 -2.87 -1.34 -13.86
N ARG A 43 -2.11 -1.70 -14.91
CA ARG A 43 -2.58 -1.58 -16.30
C ARG A 43 -3.80 -2.45 -16.57
N GLU A 44 -3.78 -3.69 -16.09
CA GLU A 44 -4.90 -4.63 -16.27
C GLU A 44 -6.15 -4.23 -15.49
N LEU A 45 -6.00 -3.49 -14.39
CA LEU A 45 -7.11 -2.85 -13.66
C LEU A 45 -7.58 -1.52 -14.28
N GLY A 46 -6.94 -1.08 -15.36
CA GLY A 46 -7.36 0.05 -16.19
C GLY A 46 -6.54 1.34 -16.04
N ALA A 47 -5.58 1.41 -15.12
CA ALA A 47 -4.82 2.63 -14.89
C ALA A 47 -3.91 3.01 -16.07
N GLN A 48 -3.71 4.30 -16.30
CA GLN A 48 -2.61 4.79 -17.12
C GLN A 48 -1.32 4.71 -16.29
N VAL A 49 -0.45 3.75 -16.62
CA VAL A 49 0.77 3.48 -15.82
C VAL A 49 2.02 4.03 -16.49
N ILE A 50 2.77 4.83 -15.73
CA ILE A 50 4.14 5.23 -16.04
C ILE A 50 5.07 4.42 -15.13
N ALA A 51 5.83 3.51 -15.72
CA ALA A 51 6.75 2.66 -14.98
C ALA A 51 8.14 3.32 -14.87
N MET A 52 8.76 3.20 -13.71
CA MET A 52 10.17 3.54 -13.45
C MET A 52 10.78 2.47 -12.53
N GLY A 53 12.10 2.43 -12.40
CA GLY A 53 12.74 1.38 -11.62
C GLY A 53 12.42 -0.03 -12.15
N CYS A 54 12.27 -0.19 -13.46
CA CYS A 54 11.75 -1.42 -14.08
C CYS A 54 12.74 -2.15 -15.01
N GLU A 55 14.01 -1.73 -15.01
CA GLU A 55 15.07 -2.26 -15.87
C GLU A 55 16.20 -2.83 -15.00
N PRO A 56 16.01 -3.97 -14.32
CA PRO A 56 17.04 -4.54 -13.45
C PRO A 56 18.22 -5.07 -14.27
N ASP A 57 19.44 -4.73 -13.86
CA ASP A 57 20.69 -5.26 -14.44
C ASP A 57 21.43 -6.24 -13.50
N GLY A 58 20.88 -6.44 -12.30
CA GLY A 58 21.45 -7.29 -11.24
C GLY A 58 22.32 -6.54 -10.22
N LEU A 59 22.60 -5.25 -10.44
CA LEU A 59 23.41 -4.40 -9.58
C LEU A 59 22.66 -3.14 -9.11
N ASN A 60 21.69 -2.66 -9.90
CA ASN A 60 20.97 -1.40 -9.69
C ASN A 60 19.74 -1.46 -8.78
N ILE A 61 19.58 -2.52 -7.98
CA ILE A 61 18.45 -2.65 -7.06
C ILE A 61 18.48 -1.56 -5.97
N ASN A 62 17.36 -0.85 -5.79
CA ASN A 62 17.21 0.29 -4.88
C ASN A 62 18.18 1.47 -5.12
N GLU A 63 18.81 1.56 -6.30
CA GLU A 63 19.75 2.65 -6.62
C GLU A 63 19.00 3.94 -6.97
N GLU A 64 18.90 4.86 -6.01
CA GLU A 64 18.20 6.16 -6.14
C GLU A 64 16.70 6.05 -6.51
N VAL A 65 16.10 4.89 -6.23
CA VAL A 65 14.70 4.56 -6.51
C VAL A 65 14.10 3.72 -5.38
N GLY A 66 12.77 3.54 -5.41
CA GLY A 66 12.04 2.64 -4.53
C GLY A 66 11.58 3.25 -3.21
N ALA A 67 11.00 2.42 -2.34
CA ALA A 67 10.35 2.86 -1.10
C ALA A 67 11.33 3.55 -0.13
N THR A 68 12.63 3.25 -0.23
CA THR A 68 13.69 3.89 0.57
C THR A 68 14.09 5.27 0.04
N ASP A 69 13.90 5.54 -1.25
CA ASP A 69 14.22 6.83 -1.87
C ASP A 69 13.17 7.23 -2.91
N VAL A 70 12.18 8.00 -2.45
CA VAL A 70 11.05 8.43 -3.28
C VAL A 70 11.32 9.73 -4.04
N ARG A 71 12.52 10.31 -4.00
CA ARG A 71 12.79 11.62 -4.62
C ARG A 71 12.53 11.61 -6.12
N ALA A 72 13.00 10.55 -6.80
CA ALA A 72 12.78 10.37 -8.22
C ALA A 72 11.29 10.16 -8.53
N LEU A 73 10.58 9.38 -7.71
CA LEU A 73 9.13 9.18 -7.81
C LEU A 73 8.37 10.50 -7.65
N GLN A 74 8.67 11.30 -6.63
CA GLN A 74 8.03 12.60 -6.39
C GLN A 74 8.21 13.54 -7.59
N ALA A 75 9.43 13.66 -8.09
CA ALA A 75 9.72 14.47 -9.27
C ALA A 75 8.92 13.98 -10.48
N ARG A 76 8.80 12.65 -10.66
CA ARG A 76 8.07 12.08 -11.80
C ARG A 76 6.57 12.28 -11.68
N VAL A 77 5.98 12.13 -10.50
CA VAL A 77 4.54 12.39 -10.25
C VAL A 77 4.19 13.83 -10.63
N LEU A 78 4.98 14.80 -10.18
CA LEU A 78 4.76 16.21 -10.48
C LEU A 78 4.95 16.53 -11.97
N ALA A 79 6.02 16.04 -12.58
CA ALA A 79 6.31 16.26 -14.00
C ALA A 79 5.21 15.69 -14.90
N GLU A 80 4.66 14.55 -14.53
CA GLU A 80 3.64 13.83 -15.30
C GLU A 80 2.22 14.27 -14.95
N LYS A 81 2.04 15.08 -13.90
CA LYS A 81 0.72 15.39 -13.33
C LYS A 81 -0.08 14.11 -13.06
N ALA A 82 0.59 13.12 -12.47
CA ALA A 82 -0.04 11.87 -12.09
C ALA A 82 -0.89 12.06 -10.83
N ASP A 83 -1.94 11.26 -10.67
CA ASP A 83 -2.82 11.32 -9.50
C ASP A 83 -2.13 10.78 -8.25
N LEU A 84 -1.18 9.86 -8.43
CA LEU A 84 -0.35 9.31 -7.38
C LEU A 84 0.91 8.61 -7.92
N GLY A 85 1.88 8.44 -7.03
CA GLY A 85 3.04 7.58 -7.18
C GLY A 85 3.01 6.41 -6.20
N ILE A 86 3.55 5.26 -6.60
CA ILE A 86 3.68 4.07 -5.77
C ILE A 86 5.11 3.55 -5.90
N ALA A 87 5.84 3.50 -4.80
CA ALA A 87 7.19 2.96 -4.72
C ALA A 87 7.21 1.69 -3.89
N TYR A 88 7.79 0.63 -4.46
CA TYR A 88 8.10 -0.61 -3.79
C TYR A 88 9.58 -0.67 -3.41
N ASP A 89 9.96 -1.60 -2.55
CA ASP A 89 11.36 -1.97 -2.36
C ASP A 89 11.76 -3.19 -3.19
N GLY A 90 13.02 -3.60 -3.01
CA GLY A 90 13.68 -4.61 -3.83
C GLY A 90 12.97 -5.96 -3.90
N ASP A 91 12.32 -6.41 -2.84
CA ASP A 91 11.56 -7.67 -2.79
C ASP A 91 10.03 -7.46 -2.75
N GLY A 92 9.55 -6.24 -2.47
CA GLY A 92 8.16 -5.82 -2.67
C GLY A 92 7.26 -6.09 -1.48
N ASP A 93 7.80 -6.30 -0.28
CA ASP A 93 7.02 -6.41 0.96
C ASP A 93 6.64 -5.02 1.52
N ARG A 94 7.32 -3.96 1.07
CA ARG A 94 7.01 -2.57 1.45
C ARG A 94 6.41 -1.76 0.32
N VAL A 95 5.62 -0.76 0.74
CA VAL A 95 5.11 0.29 -0.13
C VAL A 95 5.20 1.65 0.54
N ILE A 96 5.68 2.63 -0.20
CA ILE A 96 5.50 4.05 0.09
C ILE A 96 4.77 4.68 -1.09
N MET A 97 3.85 5.59 -0.81
CA MET A 97 3.09 6.27 -1.85
C MET A 97 3.44 7.76 -1.88
N VAL A 98 3.08 8.40 -2.99
CA VAL A 98 3.24 9.84 -3.19
C VAL A 98 1.92 10.38 -3.72
N ASP A 99 1.40 11.45 -3.15
CA ASP A 99 0.18 12.08 -3.65
C ASP A 99 0.43 12.98 -4.88
N HIS A 100 -0.64 13.48 -5.50
CA HIS A 100 -0.58 14.39 -6.65
C HIS A 100 0.18 15.71 -6.41
N GLU A 101 0.38 16.12 -5.15
CA GLU A 101 1.16 17.30 -4.77
C GLU A 101 2.64 16.97 -4.50
N GLY A 102 3.02 15.69 -4.61
CA GLY A 102 4.37 15.22 -4.37
C GLY A 102 4.66 14.93 -2.89
N ASN A 103 3.67 14.90 -2.00
CA ASN A 103 3.89 14.58 -0.59
C ASN A 103 4.04 13.06 -0.41
N LYS A 104 4.98 12.66 0.45
CA LYS A 104 5.15 11.27 0.85
C LYS A 104 3.97 10.81 1.71
N VAL A 105 3.46 9.62 1.40
CA VAL A 105 2.45 8.89 2.16
C VAL A 105 3.09 7.61 2.70
N ASP A 106 3.35 7.57 4.00
CA ASP A 106 4.06 6.47 4.67
C ASP A 106 3.14 5.34 5.16
N GLY A 107 3.73 4.31 5.79
CA GLY A 107 2.99 3.15 6.28
C GLY A 107 1.93 3.45 7.33
N ASP A 108 2.10 4.50 8.14
CA ASP A 108 1.08 4.90 9.12
C ASP A 108 -0.13 5.52 8.41
N GLN A 109 0.11 6.37 7.42
CA GLN A 109 -0.96 6.97 6.62
C GLN A 109 -1.69 5.92 5.77
N ILE A 110 -0.96 4.95 5.21
CA ILE A 110 -1.54 3.80 4.50
C ILE A 110 -2.42 2.97 5.44
N LEU A 111 -1.92 2.65 6.65
CA LEU A 111 -2.69 1.92 7.66
C LEU A 111 -4.00 2.65 8.01
N TYR A 112 -3.92 3.97 8.20
CA TYR A 112 -5.11 4.80 8.47
C TYR A 112 -6.14 4.73 7.34
N ILE A 113 -5.71 4.89 6.08
CA ILE A 113 -6.61 4.87 4.92
C ILE A 113 -7.33 3.53 4.84
N ILE A 114 -6.60 2.42 4.96
CA ILE A 114 -7.18 1.06 4.88
C ILE A 114 -8.11 0.79 6.06
N ALA A 115 -7.72 1.15 7.28
CA ALA A 115 -8.55 0.93 8.48
C ALA A 115 -9.84 1.77 8.43
N ARG A 116 -9.76 3.04 8.04
CA ARG A 116 -10.92 3.92 7.84
C ARG A 116 -11.86 3.38 6.78
N GLU A 117 -11.31 2.90 5.67
CA GLU A 117 -12.12 2.33 4.59
C GLU A 117 -12.81 1.03 5.02
N GLY A 118 -12.09 0.15 5.70
CA GLY A 118 -12.65 -1.07 6.28
C GLY A 118 -13.79 -0.76 7.26
N LEU A 119 -13.66 0.30 8.07
CA LEU A 119 -14.73 0.75 8.96
C LEU A 119 -15.94 1.25 8.17
N ARG A 120 -15.71 2.09 7.15
CA ARG A 120 -16.77 2.64 6.28
C ARG A 120 -17.58 1.55 5.59
N GLN A 121 -16.94 0.44 5.23
CA GLN A 121 -17.60 -0.71 4.59
C GLN A 121 -18.19 -1.73 5.60
N GLY A 122 -18.04 -1.51 6.92
CA GLY A 122 -18.44 -2.48 7.93
C GLY A 122 -17.64 -3.79 7.89
N GLN A 123 -16.44 -3.77 7.29
CA GLN A 123 -15.57 -4.94 7.11
C GLN A 123 -14.42 -4.98 8.13
N LEU A 124 -14.13 -3.87 8.82
CA LEU A 124 -13.08 -3.82 9.83
C LEU A 124 -13.42 -4.73 11.01
N ARG A 125 -12.57 -5.73 11.24
CA ARG A 125 -12.69 -6.65 12.37
C ARG A 125 -11.67 -6.30 13.44
N GLY A 126 -12.15 -5.71 14.54
CA GLY A 126 -11.31 -5.30 15.65
C GLY A 126 -10.65 -3.93 15.42
N GLY A 127 -9.33 -3.89 15.46
CA GLY A 127 -8.53 -2.66 15.39
C GLY A 127 -7.35 -2.74 14.43
N ALA A 128 -6.43 -1.79 14.56
CA ALA A 128 -5.21 -1.70 13.77
C ALA A 128 -3.97 -1.86 14.68
N VAL A 129 -2.93 -2.53 14.18
CA VAL A 129 -1.64 -2.67 14.89
C VAL A 129 -0.59 -1.81 14.19
N GLY A 130 0.09 -0.95 14.95
CA GLY A 130 1.33 -0.29 14.52
C GLY A 130 2.47 -0.66 15.45
N THR A 131 3.64 -0.04 15.28
CA THR A 131 4.77 -0.24 16.19
C THR A 131 4.89 0.91 17.19
N LEU A 132 5.83 0.80 18.13
CA LEU A 132 6.26 1.91 18.96
C LEU A 132 6.76 3.12 18.16
N MET A 133 7.15 2.93 16.89
CA MET A 133 7.59 4.02 16.00
C MET A 133 6.44 4.73 15.28
N SER A 134 5.22 4.16 15.29
CA SER A 134 4.08 4.78 14.63
C SER A 134 3.78 6.16 15.23
N ASN A 135 3.47 7.13 14.38
CA ASN A 135 3.23 8.51 14.75
C ASN A 135 2.05 8.62 15.74
N MET A 136 2.09 9.58 16.67
CA MET A 136 0.98 9.81 17.60
C MET A 136 -0.29 10.33 16.90
N GLY A 137 -0.14 11.05 15.78
CA GLY A 137 -1.24 11.51 14.95
C GLY A 137 -2.08 10.36 14.38
N LEU A 138 -1.47 9.23 14.03
CA LEU A 138 -2.19 8.02 13.60
C LEU A 138 -3.11 7.51 14.70
N GLU A 139 -2.59 7.36 15.92
CA GLU A 139 -3.35 6.87 17.06
C GLU A 139 -4.52 7.79 17.40
N LEU A 140 -4.30 9.12 17.38
CA LEU A 140 -5.35 10.10 17.58
C LEU A 140 -6.43 10.04 16.49
N ALA A 141 -6.03 9.90 15.22
CA ALA A 141 -6.95 9.82 14.09
C ALA A 141 -7.79 8.53 14.11
N LEU A 142 -7.21 7.39 14.47
CA LEU A 142 -7.93 6.12 14.64
C LEU A 142 -8.91 6.20 15.82
N LYS A 143 -8.48 6.81 16.93
CA LYS A 143 -9.32 7.01 18.12
C LYS A 143 -10.56 7.86 17.82
N GLN A 144 -10.43 8.90 16.98
CA GLN A 144 -11.57 9.72 16.54
C GLN A 144 -12.61 8.91 15.75
N LEU A 145 -12.18 7.86 15.05
CA LEU A 145 -13.05 6.93 14.32
C LEU A 145 -13.57 5.78 15.21
N GLY A 146 -13.20 5.75 16.49
CA GLY A 146 -13.52 4.63 17.39
C GLY A 146 -12.77 3.33 17.06
N ILE A 147 -11.71 3.39 16.26
CA ILE A 147 -10.89 2.22 15.89
C ILE A 147 -9.85 1.98 16.99
N PRO A 148 -9.84 0.80 17.65
CA PRO A 148 -8.80 0.44 18.60
C PRO A 148 -7.43 0.39 17.91
N PHE A 149 -6.40 0.95 18.54
CA PHE A 149 -5.03 0.89 18.07
C PHE A 149 -4.14 0.20 19.11
N ALA A 150 -3.25 -0.67 18.64
CA ALA A 150 -2.28 -1.34 19.50
C ALA A 150 -0.87 -1.17 18.96
N ARG A 151 0.09 -1.01 19.87
CA ARG A 151 1.50 -0.78 19.55
C ARG A 151 2.32 -2.01 19.88
N ALA A 152 2.86 -2.65 18.86
CA ALA A 152 3.84 -3.73 18.99
C ALA A 152 5.27 -3.17 19.13
N LYS A 153 6.21 -4.04 19.54
CA LYS A 153 7.65 -3.73 19.41
C LYS A 153 8.01 -3.55 17.93
N VAL A 154 9.13 -2.89 17.67
CA VAL A 154 9.61 -2.66 16.29
C VAL A 154 9.99 -3.99 15.63
N GLY A 155 9.53 -4.20 14.40
CA GLY A 155 9.70 -5.42 13.63
C GLY A 155 8.37 -6.08 13.26
N ASP A 156 8.21 -6.38 11.98
CA ASP A 156 7.12 -7.15 11.34
C ASP A 156 6.61 -8.35 12.16
N ARG A 157 7.50 -9.15 12.74
CA ARG A 157 7.17 -10.31 13.57
C ARG A 157 6.27 -9.93 14.74
N TYR A 158 6.59 -8.84 15.44
CA TYR A 158 5.82 -8.43 16.62
C TYR A 158 4.46 -7.85 16.23
N VAL A 159 4.38 -7.19 15.07
CA VAL A 159 3.10 -6.75 14.50
C VAL A 159 2.23 -7.97 14.21
N LEU A 160 2.78 -9.00 13.55
CA LEU A 160 2.07 -10.24 13.24
C LEU A 160 1.62 -11.00 14.50
N GLU A 161 2.50 -11.16 15.48
CA GLU A 161 2.18 -11.80 16.77
C GLU A 161 1.00 -11.09 17.47
N MET A 162 1.02 -9.75 17.50
CA MET A 162 -0.05 -8.96 18.12
C MET A 162 -1.37 -9.03 17.33
N LEU A 163 -1.32 -9.07 16.01
CA LEU A 163 -2.50 -9.31 15.18
C LEU A 163 -3.14 -10.66 15.50
N GLN A 164 -2.33 -11.70 15.64
CA GLN A 164 -2.79 -13.05 16.00
C GLN A 164 -3.38 -13.09 17.41
N GLU A 165 -2.70 -12.51 18.39
CA GLU A 165 -3.17 -12.44 19.78
C GLU A 165 -4.54 -11.75 19.90
N LYS A 166 -4.74 -10.66 19.15
CA LYS A 166 -5.98 -9.88 19.18
C LYS A 166 -7.06 -10.38 18.22
N GLY A 167 -6.73 -11.30 17.32
CA GLY A 167 -7.60 -11.72 16.22
C GLY A 167 -7.91 -10.59 15.22
N TRP A 168 -7.04 -9.58 15.13
CA TRP A 168 -7.18 -8.44 14.21
C TRP A 168 -6.53 -8.77 12.86
N ARG A 169 -6.82 -7.96 11.83
CA ARG A 169 -6.43 -8.27 10.44
C ARG A 169 -5.48 -7.29 9.77
N ILE A 170 -5.33 -6.08 10.32
CA ILE A 170 -4.62 -4.99 9.66
C ILE A 170 -3.53 -4.47 10.60
N GLY A 171 -2.29 -4.50 10.14
CA GLY A 171 -1.18 -3.86 10.83
C GLY A 171 -0.14 -3.33 9.87
N ALA A 172 0.69 -2.39 10.33
CA ALA A 172 1.73 -1.81 9.52
C ALA A 172 2.92 -1.31 10.36
N GLU A 173 4.07 -1.20 9.69
CA GLU A 173 5.19 -0.38 10.15
C GLU A 173 5.25 0.91 9.32
N ASN A 174 5.76 1.99 9.91
CA ASN A 174 5.91 3.29 9.23
C ASN A 174 6.82 3.21 7.98
N SER A 175 7.68 2.19 7.91
CA SER A 175 8.52 1.87 6.75
C SER A 175 7.74 1.48 5.50
N GLY A 176 6.44 1.18 5.61
CA GLY A 176 5.61 0.74 4.51
C GLY A 176 5.39 -0.78 4.45
N HIS A 177 5.88 -1.55 5.43
CA HIS A 177 5.54 -2.96 5.56
C HIS A 177 4.11 -3.08 6.12
N VAL A 178 3.14 -3.45 5.28
CA VAL A 178 1.71 -3.48 5.62
C VAL A 178 1.16 -4.90 5.51
N ILE A 179 0.62 -5.41 6.62
CA ILE A 179 0.10 -6.77 6.76
C ILE A 179 -1.43 -6.74 6.71
N LEU A 180 -2.02 -7.50 5.78
CA LEU A 180 -3.46 -7.67 5.59
C LEU A 180 -3.84 -9.15 5.67
N LEU A 181 -4.11 -9.65 6.87
CA LEU A 181 -4.29 -11.09 7.17
C LEU A 181 -5.59 -11.71 6.60
N ASP A 182 -6.43 -10.90 5.97
CA ASP A 182 -7.58 -11.36 5.19
C ASP A 182 -7.23 -11.62 3.71
N LYS A 183 -6.04 -11.20 3.26
CA LYS A 183 -5.56 -11.30 1.87
C LYS A 183 -4.25 -12.07 1.77
N THR A 184 -3.27 -11.72 2.59
CA THR A 184 -1.91 -12.31 2.58
C THR A 184 -1.51 -12.76 3.98
N THR A 185 -0.44 -13.54 4.08
CA THR A 185 0.10 -14.03 5.37
C THR A 185 1.29 -13.21 5.88
N THR A 186 1.74 -12.22 5.10
CA THR A 186 2.89 -11.34 5.36
C THR A 186 2.67 -9.99 4.69
N GLY A 187 3.58 -9.04 4.90
CA GLY A 187 3.60 -7.78 4.17
C GLY A 187 3.65 -7.98 2.65
N ASP A 188 2.79 -7.27 1.92
CA ASP A 188 2.72 -7.31 0.47
C ASP A 188 2.40 -5.89 -0.02
N GLY A 189 3.40 -5.22 -0.58
CA GLY A 189 3.27 -3.83 -1.00
C GLY A 189 2.24 -3.66 -2.10
N ILE A 190 2.16 -4.60 -3.05
CA ILE A 190 1.21 -4.53 -4.17
C ILE A 190 -0.22 -4.64 -3.63
N VAL A 191 -0.48 -5.63 -2.78
CA VAL A 191 -1.82 -5.81 -2.18
C VAL A 191 -2.19 -4.60 -1.32
N ALA A 192 -1.27 -4.08 -0.51
CA ALA A 192 -1.52 -2.90 0.33
C ALA A 192 -1.85 -1.65 -0.51
N SER A 193 -1.07 -1.39 -1.56
CA SER A 193 -1.32 -0.25 -2.47
C SER A 193 -2.66 -0.37 -3.19
N LEU A 194 -3.06 -1.59 -3.60
CA LEU A 194 -4.38 -1.82 -4.21
C LEU A 194 -5.52 -1.47 -3.26
N GLN A 195 -5.38 -1.72 -1.96
CA GLN A 195 -6.41 -1.33 -0.98
C GLN A 195 -6.51 0.19 -0.82
N VAL A 196 -5.39 0.90 -0.85
CA VAL A 196 -5.38 2.38 -0.83
C VAL A 196 -6.06 2.93 -2.07
N VAL A 197 -5.67 2.46 -3.26
CA VAL A 197 -6.25 2.96 -4.51
C VAL A 197 -7.73 2.57 -4.64
N ALA A 198 -8.14 1.39 -4.14
CA ALA A 198 -9.56 1.02 -4.04
C ALA A 198 -10.34 2.01 -3.17
N ALA A 199 -9.77 2.45 -2.04
CA ALA A 199 -10.38 3.45 -1.18
C ALA A 199 -10.49 4.83 -1.88
N MET A 200 -9.54 5.19 -2.75
CA MET A 200 -9.55 6.44 -3.51
C MET A 200 -10.66 6.48 -4.57
N VAL A 201 -10.83 5.41 -5.34
CA VAL A 201 -11.81 5.39 -6.46
C VAL A 201 -13.22 5.03 -6.01
N ARG A 202 -13.38 4.48 -4.80
CA ARG A 202 -14.68 4.10 -4.27
C ARG A 202 -15.47 5.34 -3.86
N LYS A 203 -16.58 5.57 -4.57
CA LYS A 203 -17.55 6.64 -4.27
C LYS A 203 -18.02 6.53 -2.81
N PRO A 204 -18.24 7.66 -2.12
CA PRO A 204 -18.89 7.64 -0.81
C PRO A 204 -20.24 6.94 -0.94
N HIS A 205 -20.52 5.99 -0.04
CA HIS A 205 -21.89 5.56 0.19
C HIS A 205 -22.62 6.76 0.78
N GLU A 206 -23.56 7.36 0.06
CA GLU A 206 -24.59 8.17 0.71
C GLU A 206 -25.39 7.21 1.59
N PRO A 207 -25.44 7.42 2.92
CA PRO A 207 -26.38 6.68 3.75
C PRO A 207 -27.81 7.04 3.31
N ALA A 208 -28.63 6.01 3.11
CA ALA A 208 -30.07 6.16 2.91
C ALA A 208 -30.74 6.69 4.19
#